data_AF-A0A0G2JNI5-F1
#
_entry.id   AF-A0A0G2JNI5-F1
#
_cell.length_a   1.000
_cell.length_b   1.000
_cell.length_c   1.000
_cell.angle_alpha   90.00
_cell.angle_beta   90.00
_cell.angle_gamma   90.00
#
_symmetry.space_group_name_H-M   'P 1'
#
loop_
_entity.id
_entity.type
_entity.pdbx_description
1 polymer ?
#
loop_
_entity_poly.entity_id
_entity_poly.type
_entity_poly.pdbx_seq_one_letter_code
_entity_poly.pdbx_strand_id
1 'polypeptide(L)'
;MSLMVVSMACVGFFLLEGPWPHVGGQDKPFLSAWPGTVVSEGQHVTLQCRSHLGFNEFSLSKEDGMPVPELYNRIFRNSFLMGPVTPAHAGTYRCCSSHPHSPTGWSAPSNPVVIMVTGVHRKPSLLAHPGPLVKSGETVILQCWSDVRFERFLLHREGITEDPLRLVGQLHDAGSQVNYSMGPMTPALAGTYRCFGSVTHLPYELSAPSDPLDIVVVGLYGKPSLSAQPGPTVQAGENVTLSCSSRSLFDIYHLSREAEAGELRLTAVLRVNGTFQANFPLGPVTHGGNYRCFGSFRALPHAWSDPSDPLPVSVTGNSRHLHVLIGTSVVIIPFAILLFFLLHRWCANKKNAVVMDQEPAGNRTVNREDSDEQDPQEVTYAQLNHCVFTQRKITRPSQRPKTPPTDTSV
;
A
#
# COMPACT_ATOMS: atom_id res chain seq x y z
N MET A 1 13.83 38.08 81.27
CA MET A 1 12.38 38.34 81.12
C MET A 1 12.25 39.16 79.83
N SER A 2 11.62 38.74 78.74
CA SER A 2 10.56 37.76 78.56
C SER A 2 10.66 37.18 77.15
N LEU A 3 10.88 35.87 77.07
CA LEU A 3 10.85 35.03 75.87
C LEU A 3 9.44 34.44 75.77
N MET A 4 8.41 35.28 75.57
CA MET A 4 7.00 34.85 75.61
C MET A 4 6.09 35.70 74.70
N VAL A 5 6.52 36.12 73.50
CA VAL A 5 5.60 36.76 72.54
C VAL A 5 5.84 36.36 71.07
N VAL A 6 6.36 35.15 70.83
CA VAL A 6 6.35 34.56 69.47
C VAL A 6 6.00 33.08 69.60
N SER A 7 4.84 32.77 70.18
CA SER A 7 4.41 31.37 70.35
C SER A 7 2.88 31.19 70.39
N MET A 8 2.11 32.02 69.68
CA MET A 8 0.64 31.83 69.58
C MET A 8 0.06 32.12 68.18
N ALA A 9 0.86 31.99 67.12
CA ALA A 9 0.37 32.10 65.74
C ALA A 9 0.62 30.85 64.87
N CYS A 10 1.23 29.78 65.42
CA CYS A 10 1.51 28.54 64.66
C CYS A 10 0.69 27.32 65.10
N VAL A 11 -0.29 27.47 66.00
CA VAL A 11 -1.12 26.34 66.49
C VAL A 11 -2.57 26.42 65.97
N GLY A 12 -2.89 27.37 65.09
CA GLY A 12 -4.24 27.64 64.62
C GLY A 12 -4.55 27.31 63.15
N PHE A 13 -3.60 26.76 62.38
CA PHE A 13 -3.77 26.55 60.92
C PHE A 13 -3.27 25.18 60.41
N PHE A 14 -3.32 24.15 61.26
CA PHE A 14 -3.01 22.75 60.88
C PHE A 14 -4.10 21.76 61.30
N LEU A 15 -5.36 22.16 61.30
CA LEU A 15 -6.50 21.26 61.52
C LEU A 15 -7.57 21.35 60.42
N LEU A 16 -7.15 21.56 59.17
CA LEU A 16 -8.02 21.41 57.99
C LEU A 16 -7.39 20.61 56.84
N GLU A 17 -6.20 20.02 57.02
CA GLU A 17 -5.82 18.83 56.27
C GLU A 17 -6.24 17.61 57.08
N GLY A 18 -7.50 17.22 56.91
CA GLY A 18 -7.87 15.85 57.20
C GLY A 18 -6.94 14.93 56.41
N PRO A 19 -6.40 13.86 57.01
CA PRO A 19 -5.61 12.90 56.25
C PRO A 19 -6.48 12.43 55.10
N TRP A 20 -6.06 12.70 53.85
CA TRP A 20 -6.59 11.96 52.72
C TRP A 20 -6.40 10.51 53.09
N PRO A 21 -7.48 9.75 53.33
CA PRO A 21 -7.28 8.37 53.62
C PRO A 21 -6.82 7.83 52.26
N HIS A 22 -5.56 7.38 52.20
CA HIS A 22 -5.08 6.50 51.16
C HIS A 22 -5.91 5.21 51.27
N VAL A 23 -7.15 5.27 50.80
CA VAL A 23 -8.08 4.15 50.75
C VAL A 23 -7.95 3.53 49.38
N GLY A 24 -7.39 2.34 49.38
CA GLY A 24 -7.90 1.26 48.55
C GLY A 24 -7.62 1.38 47.06
N GLY A 25 -6.39 1.04 46.66
CA GLY A 25 -6.13 0.54 45.31
C GLY A 25 -6.84 -0.79 44.99
N GLN A 26 -7.63 -1.35 45.90
CA GLN A 26 -8.14 -2.73 45.85
C GLN A 26 -9.59 -2.87 45.33
N ASP A 27 -10.40 -1.80 45.30
CA ASP A 27 -11.86 -1.90 45.10
C ASP A 27 -12.38 -1.36 43.76
N LYS A 28 -11.50 -0.85 42.87
CA LYS A 28 -11.91 -0.36 41.55
C LYS A 28 -11.98 -1.50 40.53
N PRO A 29 -12.97 -1.49 39.62
CA PRO A 29 -13.05 -2.50 38.58
C PRO A 29 -12.00 -2.29 37.48
N PHE A 30 -11.79 -3.33 36.69
CA PHE A 30 -10.91 -3.36 35.53
C PHE A 30 -11.73 -3.31 34.24
N LEU A 31 -11.46 -2.32 33.39
CA LEU A 31 -12.07 -2.16 32.07
C LEU A 31 -11.08 -2.60 30.99
N SER A 32 -11.56 -3.35 30.01
CA SER A 32 -10.81 -3.71 28.80
C SER A 32 -11.69 -3.66 27.55
N ALA A 33 -11.06 -3.58 26.38
CA ALA A 33 -11.71 -3.60 25.08
C ALA A 33 -11.27 -4.83 24.27
N TRP A 34 -12.22 -5.48 23.59
CA TRP A 34 -11.99 -6.60 22.67
C TRP A 34 -12.52 -6.22 21.28
N PRO A 35 -11.75 -6.37 20.17
CA PRO A 35 -10.42 -7.01 20.06
C PRO A 35 -9.27 -6.13 20.51
N GLY A 36 -9.54 -4.84 20.63
CA GLY A 36 -8.59 -3.82 20.97
C GLY A 36 -9.28 -2.47 21.04
N THR A 37 -8.48 -1.42 21.18
CA THR A 37 -8.91 -0.04 21.38
C THR A 37 -9.09 0.74 20.07
N VAL A 38 -8.53 0.24 18.96
CA VAL A 38 -8.64 0.84 17.63
C VAL A 38 -9.68 0.07 16.82
N VAL A 39 -10.77 0.73 16.45
CA VAL A 39 -11.97 0.11 15.85
C VAL A 39 -12.33 0.83 14.56
N SER A 40 -12.68 0.11 13.49
CA SER A 40 -13.12 0.76 12.23
C SER A 40 -14.57 1.19 12.31
N GLU A 41 -14.90 2.32 11.68
CA GLU A 41 -16.29 2.77 11.55
C GLU A 41 -17.22 1.66 11.02
N GLY A 42 -18.40 1.50 11.62
CA GLY A 42 -19.37 0.44 11.33
C GLY A 42 -19.08 -0.92 11.98
N GLN A 43 -17.92 -1.12 12.60
CA GLN A 43 -17.62 -2.35 13.37
C GLN A 43 -18.19 -2.28 14.80
N HIS A 44 -17.91 -3.31 15.60
CA HIS A 44 -18.33 -3.40 17.00
C HIS A 44 -17.13 -3.64 17.90
N VAL A 45 -17.21 -3.15 19.13
CA VAL A 45 -16.21 -3.39 20.17
C VAL A 45 -16.91 -3.84 21.44
N THR A 46 -16.34 -4.84 22.12
CA THR A 46 -16.87 -5.29 23.41
C THR A 46 -16.05 -4.69 24.53
N LEU A 47 -16.69 -3.88 25.37
CA LEU A 47 -16.12 -3.34 26.59
C LEU A 47 -16.43 -4.28 27.75
N GLN A 48 -15.41 -4.82 28.39
CA GLN A 48 -15.56 -5.75 29.49
C GLN A 48 -15.09 -5.12 30.79
N CYS A 49 -15.99 -5.08 31.76
CA CYS A 49 -15.71 -4.61 33.11
C CYS A 49 -15.70 -5.81 34.06
N ARG A 50 -14.66 -5.93 34.88
CA ARG A 50 -14.50 -7.02 35.85
C ARG A 50 -14.18 -6.43 37.22
N SER A 51 -14.68 -7.04 38.29
CA SER A 51 -14.33 -6.67 39.66
C SER A 51 -13.76 -7.88 40.39
N HIS A 52 -12.71 -7.67 41.19
CA HIS A 52 -12.15 -8.70 42.07
C HIS A 52 -13.13 -9.15 43.15
N LEU A 53 -14.13 -8.32 43.45
CA LEU A 53 -15.15 -8.58 44.46
C LEU A 53 -16.32 -9.43 43.93
N GLY A 54 -16.24 -9.94 42.70
CA GLY A 54 -17.28 -10.81 42.11
C GLY A 54 -18.58 -10.09 41.75
N PHE A 55 -18.57 -8.75 41.70
CA PHE A 55 -19.71 -7.97 41.22
C PHE A 55 -19.91 -8.19 39.72
N ASN A 56 -21.18 -8.30 39.33
CA ASN A 56 -21.56 -8.56 37.94
C ASN A 56 -22.32 -7.40 37.32
N GLU A 57 -22.69 -6.35 38.08
CA GLU A 57 -23.46 -5.22 37.57
C GLU A 57 -22.58 -3.97 37.50
N PHE A 58 -22.49 -3.42 36.28
CA PHE A 58 -21.58 -2.32 35.97
C PHE A 58 -22.29 -1.22 35.19
N SER A 59 -21.82 0.00 35.36
CA SER A 59 -22.17 1.16 34.55
C SER A 59 -20.94 1.65 33.80
N LEU A 60 -21.12 2.10 32.57
CA LEU A 60 -20.06 2.66 31.74
C LEU A 60 -20.29 4.17 31.57
N SER A 61 -19.27 4.97 31.82
CA SER A 61 -19.26 6.39 31.53
C SER A 61 -18.24 6.71 30.44
N LYS A 62 -18.60 7.70 29.61
CA LYS A 62 -17.70 8.33 28.65
C LYS A 62 -17.32 9.71 29.19
N GLU A 63 -16.03 10.03 29.22
CA GLU A 63 -15.53 11.27 29.82
C GLU A 63 -15.51 12.45 28.83
N ASP A 64 -15.35 12.18 27.53
CA ASP A 64 -15.14 13.18 26.50
C ASP A 64 -15.95 12.96 25.22
N GLY A 65 -16.08 14.03 24.43
CA GLY A 65 -16.78 14.04 23.14
C GLY A 65 -18.31 14.07 23.27
N MET A 66 -18.99 13.65 22.21
CA MET A 66 -20.46 13.61 22.18
C MET A 66 -21.00 12.51 23.11
N PRO A 67 -22.11 12.75 23.83
CA PRO A 67 -22.79 11.72 24.60
C PRO A 67 -23.20 10.56 23.69
N VAL A 68 -22.98 9.33 24.16
CA VAL A 68 -23.46 8.12 23.49
C VAL A 68 -24.78 7.72 24.18
N PRO A 69 -25.96 7.94 23.55
CA PRO A 69 -27.25 7.76 24.21
C PRO A 69 -27.47 6.36 24.78
N GLU A 70 -26.89 5.36 24.12
CA GLU A 70 -26.98 3.94 24.50
C GLU A 70 -26.32 3.62 25.84
N LEU A 71 -25.47 4.51 26.37
CA LEU A 71 -24.78 4.35 27.65
C LEU A 71 -25.53 5.00 28.82
N TYR A 72 -26.48 5.89 28.53
CA TYR A 72 -27.15 6.66 29.55
C TYR A 72 -27.95 5.76 30.51
N ASN A 73 -27.59 5.80 31.80
CA ASN A 73 -28.17 4.98 32.87
C ASN A 73 -28.22 3.47 32.57
N ARG A 74 -27.33 2.98 31.69
CA ARG A 74 -27.34 1.58 31.30
C ARG A 74 -26.46 0.76 32.23
N ILE A 75 -27.10 -0.18 32.93
CA ILE A 75 -26.43 -1.22 33.70
C ILE A 75 -26.26 -2.44 32.80
N PHE A 76 -25.04 -2.99 32.75
CA PHE A 76 -24.74 -4.19 31.99
C PHE A 76 -24.06 -5.24 32.87
N ARG A 77 -24.12 -6.50 32.41
CA ARG A 77 -23.49 -7.62 33.08
C ARG A 77 -22.20 -8.02 32.40
N ASN A 78 -21.08 -7.85 33.09
CA ASN A 78 -19.70 -8.17 32.68
C ASN A 78 -19.20 -7.48 31.40
N SER A 79 -19.97 -7.50 30.31
CA SER A 79 -19.60 -6.97 29.00
C SER A 79 -20.71 -6.16 28.35
N PHE A 80 -20.29 -5.13 27.61
CA PHE A 80 -21.14 -4.26 26.82
C PHE A 80 -20.66 -4.31 25.37
N LEU A 81 -21.53 -4.73 24.45
CA LEU A 81 -21.26 -4.66 23.01
C LEU A 81 -21.65 -3.26 22.51
N MET A 82 -20.66 -2.50 22.08
CA MET A 82 -20.82 -1.17 21.49
C MET A 82 -20.71 -1.26 19.97
N GLY A 83 -21.68 -0.69 19.27
CA GLY A 83 -21.66 -0.52 17.82
C GLY A 83 -23.04 -0.65 17.17
N PRO A 84 -23.16 -0.38 15.86
CA PRO A 84 -22.07 -0.05 14.93
C PRO A 84 -21.35 1.26 15.31
N VAL A 85 -20.03 1.23 15.43
CA VAL A 85 -19.28 2.39 15.92
C VAL A 85 -19.26 3.51 14.89
N THR A 86 -19.32 4.74 15.38
CA THR A 86 -19.31 5.99 14.62
C THR A 86 -18.30 6.93 15.29
N PRO A 87 -17.90 8.06 14.66
CA PRO A 87 -17.00 9.01 15.28
C PRO A 87 -17.44 9.47 16.68
N ALA A 88 -18.75 9.55 16.92
CA ALA A 88 -19.32 9.89 18.24
C ALA A 88 -18.98 8.88 19.36
N HIS A 89 -18.59 7.65 19.02
CA HIS A 89 -18.14 6.63 19.97
C HIS A 89 -16.66 6.77 20.35
N ALA A 90 -15.88 7.58 19.64
CA ALA A 90 -14.48 7.82 19.96
C ALA A 90 -14.36 8.60 21.28
N GLY A 91 -13.47 8.19 22.17
CA GLY A 91 -13.25 8.85 23.46
C GLY A 91 -12.80 7.92 24.58
N THR A 92 -12.77 8.46 25.79
CA THR A 92 -12.28 7.82 27.01
C THR A 92 -13.44 7.25 27.82
N TYR A 93 -13.33 5.98 28.17
CA TYR A 93 -14.35 5.24 28.90
C TYR A 93 -13.84 4.77 30.25
N ARG A 94 -14.73 4.77 31.24
CA ARG A 94 -14.52 4.17 32.55
C ARG A 94 -15.73 3.36 32.96
N CYS A 95 -15.51 2.33 33.79
CA CYS A 95 -16.60 1.60 34.39
C CYS A 95 -16.60 1.69 35.91
N CYS A 96 -17.79 1.62 36.50
CA CYS A 96 -18.02 1.50 37.93
C CYS A 96 -18.85 0.24 38.20
N SER A 97 -18.60 -0.44 39.31
CA SER A 97 -19.42 -1.57 39.77
C SER A 97 -20.46 -1.11 40.79
N SER A 98 -21.65 -1.70 40.72
CA SER A 98 -22.70 -1.50 41.73
C SER A 98 -22.42 -2.38 42.95
N HIS A 99 -22.58 -1.83 44.17
CA HIS A 99 -22.38 -2.56 45.41
C HIS A 99 -23.69 -3.19 45.90
N PRO A 100 -23.76 -4.51 46.17
CA PRO A 100 -25.01 -5.18 46.56
C PRO A 100 -25.63 -4.65 47.86
N HIS A 101 -24.79 -4.17 48.79
CA HIS A 101 -25.23 -3.68 50.11
C HIS A 101 -25.53 -2.18 50.16
N SER A 102 -25.35 -1.48 49.04
CA SER A 102 -25.74 -0.07 48.87
C SER A 102 -26.10 0.17 47.40
N PRO A 103 -27.38 0.00 47.00
CA PRO A 103 -27.82 0.18 45.61
C PRO A 103 -27.61 1.62 45.08
N THR A 104 -27.28 2.58 45.95
CA THR A 104 -26.91 3.96 45.63
C THR A 104 -25.40 4.23 45.66
N GLY A 105 -24.59 3.27 46.10
CA GLY A 105 -23.13 3.40 46.20
C GLY A 105 -22.41 2.76 45.01
N TRP A 106 -21.92 3.58 44.08
CA TRP A 106 -21.02 3.14 43.02
C TRP A 106 -19.58 3.03 43.54
N SER A 107 -18.83 2.06 43.02
CA SER A 107 -17.38 1.96 43.28
C SER A 107 -16.63 3.18 42.72
N ALA A 108 -15.35 3.30 43.11
CA ALA A 108 -14.43 4.15 42.38
C ALA A 108 -14.36 3.71 40.89
N PRO A 109 -14.17 4.65 39.96
CA PRO A 109 -14.09 4.34 38.54
C PRO A 109 -12.81 3.57 38.19
N SER A 110 -12.89 2.74 37.15
CA SER A 110 -11.76 2.02 36.59
C SER A 110 -10.66 2.95 36.08
N ASN A 111 -9.50 2.37 35.74
CA ASN A 111 -8.57 3.04 34.84
C ASN A 111 -9.26 3.33 33.50
N PRO A 112 -8.90 4.43 32.82
CA PRO A 112 -9.51 4.81 31.56
C PRO A 112 -9.12 3.85 30.44
N VAL A 113 -10.06 3.57 29.53
CA VAL A 113 -9.82 2.90 28.26
C VAL A 113 -10.22 3.85 27.14
N VAL A 114 -9.28 4.15 26.25
CA VAL A 114 -9.53 5.03 25.10
C VAL A 114 -9.98 4.19 23.92
N ILE A 115 -11.09 4.54 23.29
CA ILE A 115 -11.55 3.96 22.03
C ILE A 115 -11.27 4.95 20.91
N MET A 116 -10.52 4.49 19.91
CA MET A 116 -10.18 5.25 18.71
C MET A 116 -10.97 4.70 17.53
N VAL A 117 -11.66 5.57 16.79
CA VAL A 117 -12.46 5.19 15.62
C VAL A 117 -11.70 5.55 14.35
N THR A 118 -11.47 4.57 13.48
CA THR A 118 -10.73 4.74 12.23
C THR A 118 -11.66 4.79 11.02
N GLY A 119 -11.18 5.38 9.92
CA GLY A 119 -11.93 5.51 8.67
C GLY A 119 -12.56 6.89 8.43
N VAL A 120 -12.41 7.82 9.38
CA VAL A 120 -13.01 9.17 9.31
C VAL A 120 -12.32 10.04 8.25
N HIS A 121 -11.02 9.85 8.08
CA HIS A 121 -10.20 10.58 7.10
C HIS A 121 -9.50 9.63 6.12
N ARG A 122 -8.96 10.17 5.01
CA ARG A 122 -8.20 9.38 4.03
C ARG A 122 -6.92 8.82 4.64
N LYS A 123 -6.53 7.61 4.22
CA LYS A 123 -5.34 6.93 4.75
C LYS A 123 -4.04 7.66 4.42
N PRO A 124 -3.07 7.72 5.35
CA PRO A 124 -1.71 8.12 5.05
C PRO A 124 -0.94 7.00 4.34
N SER A 125 0.27 7.31 3.88
CA SER A 125 1.23 6.34 3.34
C SER A 125 2.34 6.07 4.36
N LEU A 126 2.77 4.81 4.46
CA LEU A 126 3.81 4.36 5.39
C LEU A 126 4.96 3.70 4.61
N LEU A 127 6.19 4.15 4.86
CA LEU A 127 7.41 3.68 4.18
C LEU A 127 8.52 3.41 5.20
N ALA A 128 9.37 2.43 4.94
CA ALA A 128 10.56 2.14 5.73
C ALA A 128 11.83 2.60 5.02
N HIS A 129 12.73 3.25 5.76
CA HIS A 129 14.03 3.69 5.28
C HIS A 129 15.16 3.06 6.13
N PRO A 130 16.18 2.45 5.50
CA PRO A 130 16.39 2.30 4.05
C PRO A 130 15.50 1.22 3.40
N GLY A 131 14.85 0.37 4.20
CA GLY A 131 13.93 -0.65 3.71
C GLY A 131 13.33 -1.47 4.86
N PRO A 132 12.43 -2.41 4.55
CA PRO A 132 11.70 -3.19 5.55
C PRO A 132 12.50 -4.35 6.17
N LEU A 133 13.59 -4.80 5.53
CA LEU A 133 14.51 -5.80 6.07
C LEU A 133 15.61 -5.10 6.87
N VAL A 134 15.63 -5.31 8.18
CA VAL A 134 16.49 -4.58 9.12
C VAL A 134 17.39 -5.58 9.85
N LYS A 135 18.71 -5.37 9.89
CA LYS A 135 19.58 -6.30 10.62
C LYS A 135 19.38 -6.16 12.12
N SER A 136 19.55 -7.25 12.84
CA SER A 136 19.53 -7.23 14.32
C SER A 136 20.51 -6.18 14.87
N GLY A 137 20.04 -5.35 15.79
CA GLY A 137 20.81 -4.25 16.38
C GLY A 137 20.83 -2.94 15.59
N GLU A 138 20.42 -2.92 14.33
CA GLU A 138 20.31 -1.68 13.53
C GLU A 138 19.03 -0.90 13.87
N THR A 139 18.88 0.30 13.31
CA THR A 139 17.70 1.15 13.47
C THR A 139 17.05 1.38 12.12
N VAL A 140 15.72 1.38 12.08
CA VAL A 140 14.92 1.70 10.89
C VAL A 140 14.08 2.94 11.16
N ILE A 141 13.88 3.75 10.12
CA ILE A 141 12.97 4.89 10.19
C ILE A 141 11.70 4.55 9.43
N LEU A 142 10.56 4.57 10.11
CA LEU A 142 9.27 4.52 9.45
C LEU A 142 8.77 5.94 9.21
N GLN A 143 8.70 6.32 7.93
CA GLN A 143 8.15 7.59 7.51
C GLN A 143 6.67 7.41 7.20
N CYS A 144 5.83 8.13 7.94
CA CYS A 144 4.42 8.22 7.65
C CYS A 144 4.09 9.61 7.13
N TRP A 145 3.40 9.71 5.99
CA TRP A 145 3.08 11.00 5.38
C TRP A 145 1.67 11.00 4.78
N SER A 146 1.10 12.20 4.65
CA SER A 146 -0.22 12.43 4.08
C SER A 146 -0.28 13.79 3.40
N ASP A 147 -1.10 13.91 2.35
CA ASP A 147 -1.50 15.20 1.76
C ASP A 147 -2.49 15.95 2.68
N VAL A 148 -3.20 15.22 3.54
CA VAL A 148 -4.00 15.77 4.63
C VAL A 148 -3.08 16.27 5.74
N ARG A 149 -3.31 17.49 6.22
CA ARG A 149 -2.58 18.13 7.31
C ARG A 149 -2.97 17.56 8.68
N PHE A 150 -2.58 16.32 8.93
CA PHE A 150 -2.68 15.71 10.25
C PHE A 150 -1.66 16.34 11.20
N GLU A 151 -2.11 16.67 12.41
CA GLU A 151 -1.28 17.26 13.46
C GLU A 151 -0.63 16.18 14.31
N ARG A 152 -1.27 15.00 14.39
CA ARG A 152 -0.74 13.84 15.09
C ARG A 152 -0.79 12.62 14.19
N PHE A 153 0.21 11.78 14.33
CA PHE A 153 0.27 10.48 13.70
C PHE A 153 0.38 9.40 14.77
N LEU A 154 -0.22 8.26 14.49
CA LEU A 154 -0.20 7.09 15.35
C LEU A 154 0.33 5.91 14.56
N LEU A 155 1.31 5.21 15.14
CA LEU A 155 1.88 3.99 14.58
C LEU A 155 1.45 2.81 15.45
N HIS A 156 0.73 1.88 14.85
CA HIS A 156 0.23 0.68 15.52
C HIS A 156 0.88 -0.56 14.91
N ARG A 157 1.23 -1.53 15.77
CA ARG A 157 1.66 -2.86 15.35
C ARG A 157 0.53 -3.85 15.54
N GLU A 158 0.20 -4.59 14.48
CA GLU A 158 -0.85 -5.59 14.54
C GLU A 158 -0.54 -6.70 15.56
N GLY A 159 -1.58 -7.18 16.23
CA GLY A 159 -1.48 -8.24 17.24
C GLY A 159 -1.00 -7.76 18.62
N ILE A 160 -0.71 -6.47 18.80
CA ILE A 160 -0.37 -5.88 20.09
C ILE A 160 -1.52 -5.02 20.59
N THR A 161 -1.94 -5.23 21.84
CA THR A 161 -3.04 -4.48 22.48
C THR A 161 -2.56 -3.23 23.21
N GLU A 162 -1.26 -2.96 23.24
CA GLU A 162 -0.69 -1.74 23.80
C GLU A 162 -1.08 -0.50 22.98
N ASP A 163 -0.99 0.66 23.63
CA ASP A 163 -1.33 1.92 23.00
C ASP A 163 -0.41 2.21 21.80
N PRO A 164 -0.97 2.69 20.67
CA PRO A 164 -0.17 3.03 19.50
C PRO A 164 0.78 4.19 19.79
N LEU A 165 1.96 4.15 19.16
CA LEU A 165 2.98 5.18 19.32
C LEU A 165 2.53 6.47 18.65
N ARG A 166 2.33 7.52 19.45
CA ARG A 166 1.81 8.81 18.99
C ARG A 166 2.91 9.86 18.92
N LEU A 167 3.03 10.51 17.77
CA LEU A 167 3.96 11.63 17.55
C LEU A 167 3.23 12.82 16.90
N VAL A 168 3.81 14.02 17.09
CA VAL A 168 3.33 15.24 16.44
C VAL A 168 3.87 15.29 15.02
N GLY A 169 2.98 15.51 14.05
CA GLY A 169 3.33 15.64 12.64
C GLY A 169 4.02 16.97 12.33
N GLN A 170 5.00 16.92 11.44
CA GLN A 170 5.63 18.10 10.86
C GLN A 170 4.78 18.56 9.67
N LEU A 171 4.30 19.80 9.74
CA LEU A 171 3.50 20.43 8.70
C LEU A 171 4.40 21.05 7.63
N HIS A 172 4.06 20.81 6.37
CA HIS A 172 4.70 21.41 5.21
C HIS A 172 3.65 21.84 4.17
N ASP A 173 4.07 22.54 3.13
CA ASP A 173 3.15 23.11 2.13
C ASP A 173 2.25 22.05 1.48
N ALA A 174 2.77 20.84 1.27
CA ALA A 174 2.11 19.72 0.60
C ALA A 174 1.35 18.75 1.53
N GLY A 175 1.32 18.97 2.85
CA GLY A 175 0.64 18.06 3.79
C GLY A 175 1.32 17.98 5.15
N SER A 176 1.38 16.78 5.73
CA SER A 176 2.14 16.53 6.94
C SER A 176 2.81 15.16 6.94
N GLN A 177 3.88 15.04 7.73
CA GLN A 177 4.64 13.80 7.85
C GLN A 177 5.25 13.63 9.24
N VAL A 178 5.66 12.41 9.57
CA VAL A 178 6.43 12.10 10.77
C VAL A 178 7.38 10.95 10.51
N ASN A 179 8.48 10.91 11.25
CA ASN A 179 9.47 9.85 11.21
C ASN A 179 9.53 9.14 12.57
N TYR A 180 9.26 7.85 12.58
CA TYR A 180 9.42 6.99 13.76
C TYR A 180 10.77 6.29 13.69
N SER A 181 11.66 6.61 14.62
CA SER A 181 12.93 5.90 14.77
C SER A 181 12.71 4.65 15.62
N MET A 182 12.90 3.46 15.04
CA MET A 182 12.73 2.18 15.72
C MET A 182 14.05 1.43 15.79
N GLY A 183 14.56 1.22 17.00
CA GLY A 183 15.80 0.49 17.22
C GLY A 183 16.28 0.54 18.68
N PRO A 184 17.26 -0.28 19.07
CA PRO A 184 17.92 -1.30 18.25
C PRO A 184 16.96 -2.44 17.87
N MET A 185 17.08 -2.95 16.63
CA MET A 185 16.13 -3.92 16.10
C MET A 185 16.22 -5.25 16.85
N THR A 186 15.09 -5.73 17.34
CA THR A 186 14.93 -7.01 18.05
C THR A 186 13.73 -7.78 17.47
N PRO A 187 13.63 -9.11 17.69
CA PRO A 187 12.45 -9.89 17.30
C PRO A 187 11.13 -9.32 17.85
N ALA A 188 11.18 -8.73 19.05
CA ALA A 188 10.02 -8.13 19.69
C ALA A 188 9.55 -6.81 19.04
N LEU A 189 10.36 -6.20 18.15
CA LEU A 189 10.00 -5.03 17.35
C LEU A 189 9.56 -5.39 15.92
N ALA A 190 9.79 -6.63 15.48
CA ALA A 190 9.37 -7.08 14.16
C ALA A 190 7.86 -7.31 14.11
N GLY A 191 7.24 -7.10 12.94
CA GLY A 191 5.80 -7.26 12.76
C GLY A 191 5.22 -6.35 11.70
N THR A 192 3.90 -6.41 11.55
CA THR A 192 3.14 -5.61 10.59
C THR A 192 2.71 -4.29 11.23
N TYR A 193 3.09 -3.18 10.63
CA TYR A 193 2.78 -1.84 11.10
C TYR A 193 1.75 -1.15 10.20
N ARG A 194 0.90 -0.33 10.83
CA ARG A 194 -0.03 0.59 10.17
C ARG A 194 0.08 1.97 10.78
N CYS A 195 -0.03 2.98 9.95
CA CYS A 195 -0.05 4.37 10.38
C CYS A 195 -1.44 4.99 10.22
N PHE A 196 -1.76 5.89 11.15
CA PHE A 196 -2.99 6.69 11.17
C PHE A 196 -2.64 8.15 11.38
N GLY A 197 -3.49 9.04 10.90
CA GLY A 197 -3.44 10.48 11.17
C GLY A 197 -4.66 10.96 11.95
N SER A 198 -4.47 11.95 12.82
CA SER A 198 -5.56 12.65 13.51
C SER A 198 -5.33 14.16 13.60
N VAL A 199 -6.41 14.89 13.84
CA VAL A 199 -6.47 16.35 13.99
C VAL A 199 -6.67 16.73 15.46
N THR A 200 -6.25 17.93 15.88
CA THR A 200 -6.17 18.28 17.31
C THR A 200 -7.48 18.23 18.07
N HIS A 201 -8.57 18.66 17.45
CA HIS A 201 -9.88 18.74 18.09
C HIS A 201 -10.57 17.38 18.23
N LEU A 202 -10.10 16.35 17.51
CA LEU A 202 -10.71 15.02 17.47
C LEU A 202 -9.61 13.94 17.56
N PRO A 203 -8.86 13.86 18.68
CA PRO A 203 -7.65 13.04 18.79
C PRO A 203 -7.92 11.53 18.73
N TYR A 204 -9.17 11.12 18.96
CA TYR A 204 -9.63 9.74 18.94
C TYR A 204 -10.32 9.37 17.62
N GLU A 205 -10.54 10.34 16.73
CA GLU A 205 -11.00 10.12 15.36
C GLU A 205 -9.79 10.05 14.43
N LEU A 206 -9.61 8.90 13.81
CA LEU A 206 -8.45 8.57 13.04
C LEU A 206 -8.80 8.44 11.56
N SER A 207 -7.80 8.68 10.72
CA SER A 207 -7.84 8.28 9.32
C SER A 207 -8.11 6.78 9.17
N ALA A 208 -8.44 6.36 7.95
CA ALA A 208 -8.26 4.98 7.54
C ALA A 208 -6.78 4.57 7.75
N PRO A 209 -6.50 3.29 8.07
CA PRO A 209 -5.13 2.81 8.19
C PRO A 209 -4.36 2.92 6.87
N SER A 210 -3.07 3.19 6.95
CA SER A 210 -2.15 2.98 5.82
C SER A 210 -2.17 1.52 5.37
N ASP A 211 -1.63 1.27 4.17
CA ASP A 211 -1.31 -0.09 3.76
C ASP A 211 -0.34 -0.73 4.77
N PRO A 212 -0.45 -2.04 5.03
CA PRO A 212 0.41 -2.73 5.98
C PRO A 212 1.86 -2.66 5.53
N LEU A 213 2.78 -2.44 6.48
CA LEU A 213 4.20 -2.52 6.25
C LEU A 213 4.82 -3.57 7.19
N ASP A 214 5.26 -4.68 6.63
CA ASP A 214 5.98 -5.72 7.38
C ASP A 214 7.42 -5.31 7.62
N ILE A 215 7.79 -5.13 8.90
CA ILE A 215 9.17 -4.91 9.31
C ILE A 215 9.74 -6.23 9.80
N VAL A 216 10.82 -6.65 9.14
CA VAL A 216 11.44 -7.95 9.33
C VAL A 216 12.83 -7.75 9.90
N VAL A 217 13.14 -8.47 10.97
CA VAL A 217 14.51 -8.55 11.50
C VAL A 217 15.27 -9.69 10.83
N VAL A 218 16.44 -9.40 10.27
CA VAL A 218 17.32 -10.38 9.63
C VAL A 218 18.61 -10.58 10.43
N GLY A 219 19.28 -11.71 10.20
CA GLY A 219 20.57 -12.03 10.84
C GLY A 219 20.46 -12.62 12.24
N LEU A 220 19.33 -13.27 12.56
CA LEU A 220 19.14 -13.95 13.85
C LEU A 220 19.59 -15.42 13.82
N TYR A 221 19.67 -16.02 12.63
CA TYR A 221 19.97 -17.44 12.42
C TYR A 221 20.98 -17.61 11.28
N GLY A 222 21.70 -18.73 11.25
CA GLY A 222 22.69 -18.99 10.20
C GLY A 222 22.10 -19.00 8.78
N LYS A 223 22.88 -18.48 7.82
CA LYS A 223 22.46 -18.30 6.42
C LYS A 223 22.13 -19.61 5.70
N PRO A 224 21.08 -19.65 4.85
CA PRO A 224 20.82 -20.76 3.95
C PRO A 224 21.70 -20.68 2.69
N SER A 225 21.68 -21.73 1.88
CA SER A 225 22.35 -21.79 0.58
C SER A 225 21.34 -21.63 -0.56
N LEU A 226 21.67 -20.80 -1.55
CA LEU A 226 20.84 -20.53 -2.74
C LEU A 226 21.55 -21.05 -3.99
N SER A 227 20.79 -21.71 -4.87
CA SER A 227 21.28 -22.30 -6.12
C SER A 227 20.24 -22.13 -7.23
N ALA A 228 20.66 -22.22 -8.49
CA ALA A 228 19.78 -22.14 -9.66
C ALA A 228 19.83 -23.43 -10.47
N GLN A 229 18.68 -23.86 -10.99
CA GLN A 229 18.56 -24.94 -11.96
C GLN A 229 17.87 -24.41 -13.23
N PRO A 230 18.41 -24.71 -14.44
CA PRO A 230 19.59 -25.56 -14.72
C PRO A 230 20.93 -24.90 -14.36
N GLY A 231 20.95 -23.57 -14.20
CA GLY A 231 22.12 -22.81 -13.79
C GLY A 231 21.79 -21.32 -13.67
N PRO A 232 22.76 -20.48 -13.29
CA PRO A 232 22.56 -19.04 -13.12
C PRO A 232 22.54 -18.25 -14.45
N THR A 233 22.98 -18.85 -15.55
CA THR A 233 23.00 -18.19 -16.88
C THR A 233 22.11 -18.99 -17.83
N VAL A 234 21.07 -18.36 -18.36
CA VAL A 234 20.07 -19.00 -19.22
C VAL A 234 19.74 -18.14 -20.44
N GLN A 235 19.14 -18.72 -21.47
CA GLN A 235 18.62 -17.98 -22.61
C GLN A 235 17.28 -17.31 -22.26
N ALA A 236 16.97 -16.22 -22.94
CA ALA A 236 15.68 -15.54 -22.77
C ALA A 236 14.50 -16.49 -23.06
N GLY A 237 13.56 -16.58 -22.11
CA GLY A 237 12.39 -17.46 -22.21
C GLY A 237 12.59 -18.87 -21.62
N GLU A 238 13.78 -19.23 -21.15
CA GLU A 238 13.99 -20.49 -20.41
C GLU A 238 13.45 -20.39 -18.98
N ASN A 239 12.96 -21.53 -18.46
CA ASN A 239 12.46 -21.63 -17.11
C ASN A 239 13.61 -21.82 -16.12
N VAL A 240 13.71 -20.92 -15.13
CA VAL A 240 14.67 -21.04 -14.03
C VAL A 240 13.94 -21.37 -12.74
N THR A 241 14.49 -22.32 -11.99
CA THR A 241 14.04 -22.59 -10.62
C THR A 241 15.18 -22.29 -9.65
N LEU A 242 14.93 -21.42 -8.68
CA LEU A 242 15.86 -21.16 -7.59
C LEU A 242 15.57 -22.10 -6.43
N SER A 243 16.61 -22.75 -5.93
CA SER A 243 16.53 -23.71 -4.82
C SER A 243 17.25 -23.13 -3.62
N CYS A 244 16.49 -22.89 -2.56
CA CYS A 244 17.02 -22.45 -1.27
C CYS A 244 16.95 -23.58 -0.26
N SER A 245 18.05 -23.84 0.44
CA SER A 245 18.15 -24.97 1.38
C SER A 245 19.05 -24.70 2.57
N SER A 246 18.77 -25.36 3.69
CA SER A 246 19.60 -25.36 4.89
C SER A 246 19.45 -26.67 5.66
N ARG A 247 20.41 -26.98 6.52
CA ARG A 247 20.26 -28.03 7.55
C ARG A 247 19.45 -27.53 8.76
N SER A 248 19.32 -26.21 8.91
CA SER A 248 18.43 -25.61 9.89
C SER A 248 16.98 -25.94 9.57
N LEU A 249 16.17 -26.16 10.61
CA LEU A 249 14.78 -26.57 10.54
C LEU A 249 13.84 -25.40 10.17
N PHE A 250 14.21 -24.57 9.20
CA PHE A 250 13.34 -23.47 8.78
C PHE A 250 12.04 -24.02 8.17
N ASP A 251 10.90 -23.49 8.62
CA ASP A 251 9.58 -23.88 8.13
C ASP A 251 9.23 -23.19 6.81
N ILE A 252 9.73 -21.96 6.64
CA ILE A 252 9.41 -21.06 5.54
C ILE A 252 10.72 -20.50 4.98
N TYR A 253 10.82 -20.45 3.66
CA TYR A 253 11.87 -19.74 2.95
C TYR A 253 11.29 -18.54 2.22
N HIS A 254 12.07 -17.47 2.20
CA HIS A 254 11.75 -16.21 1.56
C HIS A 254 12.79 -15.89 0.51
N LEU A 255 12.36 -15.50 -0.68
CA LEU A 255 13.20 -15.12 -1.80
C LEU A 255 12.99 -13.65 -2.12
N SER A 256 14.07 -12.88 -2.01
CA SER A 256 14.11 -11.46 -2.34
C SER A 256 14.91 -11.24 -3.63
N ARG A 257 14.41 -10.36 -4.48
CA ARG A 257 15.12 -9.82 -5.65
C ARG A 257 15.54 -8.38 -5.36
N GLU A 258 16.82 -8.09 -5.57
CA GLU A 258 17.34 -6.74 -5.39
C GLU A 258 16.67 -5.74 -6.35
N ALA A 259 16.35 -4.54 -5.87
CA ALA A 259 15.70 -3.45 -6.61
C ALA A 259 14.21 -3.64 -6.99
N GLU A 260 13.53 -4.66 -6.47
CA GLU A 260 12.08 -4.80 -6.66
C GLU A 260 11.29 -5.00 -5.36
N ALA A 261 10.10 -4.39 -5.34
CA ALA A 261 9.11 -4.59 -4.30
C ALA A 261 8.34 -5.89 -4.58
N GLY A 262 8.85 -7.00 -4.08
CA GLY A 262 8.20 -8.30 -4.23
C GLY A 262 9.03 -9.41 -3.62
N GLU A 263 8.43 -10.11 -2.66
CA GLU A 263 9.05 -11.22 -1.97
C GLU A 263 8.19 -12.47 -2.15
N LEU A 264 8.85 -13.56 -2.54
CA LEU A 264 8.21 -14.85 -2.69
C LEU A 264 8.47 -15.67 -1.43
N ARG A 265 7.40 -16.21 -0.84
CA ARG A 265 7.49 -17.10 0.32
C ARG A 265 7.03 -18.51 -0.04
N LEU A 266 7.74 -19.53 0.41
CA LEU A 266 7.38 -20.93 0.23
C LEU A 266 7.65 -21.74 1.49
N THR A 267 6.82 -22.75 1.73
CA THR A 267 7.04 -23.71 2.83
C THR A 267 8.20 -24.64 2.49
N ALA A 268 9.05 -24.90 3.47
CA ALA A 268 10.16 -25.84 3.33
C ALA A 268 9.66 -27.29 3.23
N VAL A 269 10.36 -28.07 2.43
CA VAL A 269 10.15 -29.52 2.29
C VAL A 269 11.40 -30.24 2.79
N LEU A 270 11.22 -31.22 3.68
CA LEU A 270 12.29 -32.09 4.13
C LEU A 270 12.74 -33.00 2.98
N ARG A 271 14.05 -33.01 2.72
CA ARG A 271 14.69 -33.86 1.70
C ARG A 271 15.35 -35.07 2.34
N VAL A 272 15.54 -36.11 1.53
CA VAL A 272 16.13 -37.40 1.95
C VAL A 272 17.53 -37.24 2.54
N ASN A 273 18.29 -36.25 2.09
CA ASN A 273 19.61 -35.90 2.61
C ASN A 273 19.59 -35.15 3.96
N GLY A 274 18.41 -34.97 4.58
CA GLY A 274 18.21 -34.26 5.83
C GLY A 274 18.18 -32.73 5.72
N THR A 275 18.19 -32.15 4.52
CA THR A 275 18.06 -30.68 4.34
C THR A 275 16.61 -30.25 4.17
N PHE A 276 16.30 -29.06 4.67
CA PHE A 276 15.02 -28.38 4.45
C PHE A 276 15.20 -27.46 3.26
N GLN A 277 14.35 -27.61 2.24
CA GLN A 277 14.51 -26.93 0.96
C GLN A 277 13.17 -26.40 0.42
N ALA A 278 13.21 -25.23 -0.21
CA ALA A 278 12.12 -24.69 -1.03
C ALA A 278 12.62 -24.38 -2.45
N ASN A 279 11.77 -24.67 -3.45
CA ASN A 279 12.05 -24.43 -4.87
C ASN A 279 11.12 -23.33 -5.39
N PHE A 280 11.70 -22.22 -5.82
CA PHE A 280 11.01 -21.04 -6.36
C PHE A 280 11.08 -21.06 -7.89
N PRO A 281 10.02 -21.48 -8.59
CA PRO A 281 9.96 -21.39 -10.04
C PRO A 281 9.79 -19.93 -10.45
N LEU A 282 10.79 -19.35 -11.12
CA LEU A 282 10.70 -17.99 -11.67
C LEU A 282 9.90 -17.95 -12.99
N GLY A 283 9.67 -19.11 -13.61
CA GLY A 283 9.08 -19.21 -14.94
C GLY A 283 10.03 -18.72 -16.04
N PRO A 284 9.52 -18.32 -17.21
CA PRO A 284 10.33 -17.89 -18.34
C PRO A 284 11.01 -16.55 -18.03
N VAL A 285 12.32 -16.59 -17.87
CA VAL A 285 13.08 -15.41 -17.44
C VAL A 285 13.32 -14.48 -18.62
N THR A 286 12.89 -13.22 -18.47
CA THR A 286 13.09 -12.14 -19.47
C THR A 286 14.20 -11.18 -19.07
N HIS A 287 14.42 -11.00 -17.76
CA HIS A 287 15.40 -10.08 -17.21
C HIS A 287 16.24 -10.79 -16.13
N GLY A 288 17.53 -10.47 -16.07
CA GLY A 288 18.39 -10.92 -14.99
C GLY A 288 18.02 -10.29 -13.65
N GLY A 289 18.67 -10.74 -12.58
CA GLY A 289 18.47 -10.17 -11.25
C GLY A 289 19.41 -10.79 -10.23
N ASN A 290 19.65 -10.07 -9.14
CA ASN A 290 20.41 -10.60 -8.01
C ASN A 290 19.44 -11.07 -6.92
N TYR A 291 19.52 -12.35 -6.56
CA TYR A 291 18.60 -12.99 -5.64
C TYR A 291 19.28 -13.36 -4.34
N ARG A 292 18.55 -13.21 -3.23
CA ARG A 292 18.94 -13.70 -1.91
C ARG A 292 17.79 -14.48 -1.29
N CYS A 293 18.14 -15.49 -0.50
CA CYS A 293 17.17 -16.27 0.23
C CYS A 293 17.39 -16.19 1.74
N PHE A 294 16.29 -16.28 2.48
CA PHE A 294 16.23 -16.28 3.94
C PHE A 294 15.37 -17.43 4.45
N GLY A 295 15.63 -17.90 5.65
CA GLY A 295 14.78 -18.88 6.36
C GLY A 295 14.11 -18.27 7.58
N SER A 296 12.88 -18.68 7.87
CA SER A 296 12.14 -18.30 9.07
C SER A 296 11.33 -19.47 9.65
N PHE A 297 10.85 -19.29 10.89
CA PHE A 297 9.98 -20.23 11.56
C PHE A 297 8.53 -19.76 11.50
N ARG A 298 7.56 -20.68 11.51
CA ARG A 298 6.12 -20.34 11.52
C ARG A 298 5.71 -19.52 12.74
N ALA A 299 6.32 -19.79 13.89
CA ALA A 299 6.04 -19.08 15.13
C ALA A 299 6.58 -17.64 15.15
N LEU A 300 7.59 -17.34 14.31
CA LEU A 300 8.23 -16.02 14.22
C LEU A 300 8.39 -15.61 12.75
N PRO A 301 7.29 -15.29 12.04
CA PRO A 301 7.31 -15.06 10.60
C PRO A 301 8.09 -13.81 10.19
N HIS A 302 8.27 -12.83 11.08
CA HIS A 302 9.04 -11.60 10.85
C HIS A 302 10.49 -11.66 11.37
N ALA A 303 10.96 -12.84 11.79
CA ALA A 303 12.32 -13.05 12.30
C ALA A 303 13.06 -14.06 11.42
N TRP A 304 14.06 -13.58 10.68
CA TRP A 304 14.70 -14.35 9.62
C TRP A 304 16.19 -14.60 9.87
N SER A 305 16.72 -15.58 9.15
CA SER A 305 18.14 -15.87 9.08
C SER A 305 18.95 -14.72 8.47
N ASP A 306 20.27 -14.85 8.53
CA ASP A 306 21.17 -14.16 7.62
C ASP A 306 20.80 -14.46 6.16
N PRO A 307 21.03 -13.51 5.24
CA PRO A 307 20.84 -13.74 3.81
C PRO A 307 21.80 -14.83 3.31
N SER A 308 21.34 -15.61 2.34
CA SER A 308 22.24 -16.41 1.51
C SER A 308 23.25 -15.53 0.78
N ASP A 309 24.32 -16.15 0.29
CA ASP A 309 25.19 -15.47 -0.68
C ASP A 309 24.36 -15.04 -1.90
N PRO A 310 24.63 -13.84 -2.46
CA PRO A 310 23.88 -13.32 -3.60
C PRO A 310 24.06 -14.22 -4.82
N LEU A 311 22.96 -14.55 -5.49
CA LEU A 311 22.95 -15.34 -6.72
C LEU A 311 22.50 -14.49 -7.91
N PRO A 312 23.42 -14.00 -8.76
CA PRO A 312 23.08 -13.28 -9.96
C PRO A 312 22.59 -14.25 -11.04
N VAL A 313 21.34 -14.08 -11.47
CA VAL A 313 20.78 -14.76 -12.64
C VAL A 313 20.95 -13.83 -13.84
N SER A 314 21.60 -14.32 -14.90
CA SER A 314 21.82 -13.55 -16.13
C SER A 314 21.11 -14.21 -17.31
N VAL A 315 20.52 -13.35 -18.16
CA VAL A 315 19.79 -13.78 -19.35
C VAL A 315 20.64 -13.45 -20.57
N THR A 316 20.97 -14.46 -21.34
CA THR A 316 21.64 -14.32 -22.63
C THR A 316 20.60 -14.08 -23.71
N GLY A 317 20.77 -12.99 -24.47
CA GLY A 317 19.89 -12.66 -25.59
C GLY A 317 20.08 -13.65 -26.74
N ASN A 318 18.97 -14.11 -27.32
CA ASN A 318 19.01 -15.04 -28.44
C ASN A 318 19.51 -14.30 -29.72
N SER A 319 20.83 -14.23 -29.88
CA SER A 319 21.52 -13.66 -31.07
C SER A 319 21.06 -14.30 -32.39
N ARG A 320 20.48 -15.51 -32.32
CA ARG A 320 19.97 -16.24 -33.48
C ARG A 320 18.84 -15.53 -34.20
N HIS A 321 17.93 -14.88 -33.48
CA HIS A 321 16.81 -14.17 -34.14
C HIS A 321 17.30 -12.90 -34.84
N LEU A 322 18.30 -12.21 -34.26
CA LEU A 322 18.93 -11.04 -34.88
C LEU A 322 19.71 -11.44 -36.13
N HIS A 323 20.49 -12.53 -36.10
CA HIS A 323 21.19 -13.02 -37.28
C HIS A 323 20.24 -13.52 -38.38
N VAL A 324 19.11 -14.14 -38.03
CA VAL A 324 18.09 -14.55 -39.01
C VAL A 324 17.34 -13.33 -39.58
N LEU A 325 17.01 -12.31 -38.77
CA LEU A 325 16.43 -11.04 -39.25
C LEU A 325 17.38 -10.25 -40.15
N ILE A 326 18.66 -10.20 -39.79
CA ILE A 326 19.71 -9.57 -40.62
C ILE A 326 19.90 -10.37 -41.90
N GLY A 327 20.02 -11.70 -41.83
CA GLY A 327 20.20 -12.57 -42.99
C GLY A 327 19.02 -12.53 -43.97
N THR A 328 17.78 -12.56 -43.45
CA THR A 328 16.56 -12.43 -44.27
C THR A 328 16.44 -11.05 -44.91
N SER A 329 16.81 -9.98 -44.20
CA SER A 329 16.85 -8.62 -44.80
C SER A 329 17.86 -8.50 -45.94
N VAL A 330 19.04 -9.11 -45.81
CA VAL A 330 20.09 -9.06 -46.85
C VAL A 330 19.69 -9.83 -48.12
N VAL A 331 18.76 -10.79 -48.05
CA VAL A 331 18.27 -11.52 -49.23
C VAL A 331 17.00 -10.90 -49.81
N ILE A 332 16.05 -10.52 -48.94
CA ILE A 332 14.73 -10.04 -49.36
C ILE A 332 14.80 -8.64 -49.96
N ILE A 333 15.62 -7.74 -49.41
CA ILE A 333 15.75 -6.36 -49.91
C ILE A 333 16.29 -6.32 -51.36
N PRO A 334 17.43 -6.96 -51.71
CA PRO A 334 17.90 -6.94 -53.09
C PRO A 334 16.96 -7.69 -54.03
N PHE A 335 16.30 -8.76 -53.58
CA PHE A 335 15.32 -9.47 -54.40
C PHE A 335 14.11 -8.58 -54.71
N ALA A 336 13.59 -7.85 -53.72
CA ALA A 336 12.49 -6.89 -53.92
C ALA A 336 12.89 -5.74 -54.86
N ILE A 337 14.12 -5.22 -54.72
CA ILE A 337 14.67 -4.20 -55.63
C ILE A 337 14.76 -4.75 -57.06
N LEU A 338 15.28 -5.96 -57.24
CA LEU A 338 15.39 -6.60 -58.55
C LEU A 338 14.01 -6.81 -59.19
N LEU A 339 13.03 -7.26 -58.40
CA LEU A 339 11.66 -7.46 -58.86
C LEU A 339 11.00 -6.13 -59.26
N PHE A 340 11.23 -5.06 -58.50
CA PHE A 340 10.79 -3.72 -58.86
C PHE A 340 11.41 -3.24 -60.18
N PHE A 341 12.71 -3.45 -60.41
CA PHE A 341 13.35 -3.14 -61.68
C PHE A 341 12.82 -3.97 -62.84
N LEU A 342 12.57 -5.26 -62.64
CA LEU A 342 11.97 -6.12 -63.67
C LEU A 342 10.54 -5.70 -64.01
N LEU A 343 9.73 -5.34 -63.02
CA LEU A 343 8.38 -4.79 -63.22
C LEU A 343 8.44 -3.43 -63.93
N HIS A 344 9.38 -2.56 -63.58
CA HIS A 344 9.55 -1.28 -64.26
C HIS A 344 9.98 -1.46 -65.72
N ARG A 345 10.90 -2.40 -66.00
CA ARG A 345 11.29 -2.75 -67.38
C ARG A 345 10.15 -3.40 -68.15
N TRP A 346 9.34 -4.25 -67.52
CA TRP A 346 8.15 -4.84 -68.15
C TRP A 346 7.11 -3.76 -68.48
N CYS A 347 6.80 -2.88 -67.53
CA CYS A 347 5.90 -1.74 -67.76
C CYS A 347 6.43 -0.78 -68.83
N ALA A 348 7.74 -0.56 -68.92
CA ALA A 348 8.36 0.23 -69.98
C ALA A 348 8.27 -0.48 -71.35
N ASN A 349 8.48 -1.79 -71.40
CA ASN A 349 8.36 -2.55 -72.65
C ASN A 349 6.90 -2.61 -73.15
N LYS A 350 5.93 -2.60 -72.23
CA LYS A 350 4.50 -2.52 -72.56
C LYS A 350 4.11 -1.16 -73.16
N LYS A 351 4.81 -0.08 -72.81
CA LYS A 351 4.64 1.25 -73.43
C LYS A 351 5.28 1.32 -74.82
N ASN A 352 6.35 0.57 -75.06
CA ASN A 352 7.02 0.52 -76.37
C ASN A 352 6.29 -0.36 -77.41
N ALA A 353 5.47 -1.32 -76.96
CA ALA A 353 4.69 -2.19 -77.85
C ALA A 353 3.43 -1.51 -78.44
N VAL A 354 3.04 -0.33 -77.94
CA VAL A 354 1.87 0.44 -78.43
C VAL A 354 2.27 1.50 -79.48
N VAL A 355 3.57 1.64 -79.79
CA VAL A 355 4.10 2.68 -80.70
C VAL A 355 4.45 2.14 -82.10
N MET A 356 4.13 0.87 -82.42
CA MET A 356 4.51 0.26 -83.71
C MET A 356 3.37 -0.09 -84.67
N ASP A 357 2.15 0.42 -84.46
CA ASP A 357 1.09 0.32 -85.48
C ASP A 357 0.40 1.66 -85.68
N GLN A 358 1.00 2.57 -86.47
CA GLN A 358 0.19 3.54 -87.19
C GLN A 358 0.93 4.14 -88.40
N GLU A 359 0.44 3.83 -89.62
CA GLU A 359 0.15 4.73 -90.77
C GLU A 359 -0.25 3.87 -92.03
N PRO A 360 -0.86 4.36 -93.15
CA PRO A 360 -1.78 5.47 -93.45
C PRO A 360 -3.09 5.11 -94.22
N ALA A 361 -4.06 6.03 -94.13
CA ALA A 361 -5.00 6.59 -95.16
C ALA A 361 -5.89 5.72 -96.09
N GLY A 362 -7.16 6.16 -96.30
CA GLY A 362 -7.87 5.87 -97.56
C GLY A 362 -9.41 5.96 -97.69
N ASN A 363 -10.04 7.10 -97.35
CA ASN A 363 -11.14 7.80 -98.08
C ASN A 363 -12.32 7.06 -98.80
N ARG A 364 -13.59 7.38 -98.40
CA ARG A 364 -14.76 7.60 -99.31
C ARG A 364 -15.99 8.21 -98.59
N THR A 365 -16.23 9.51 -98.83
CA THR A 365 -17.48 10.22 -99.27
C THR A 365 -18.86 9.51 -99.17
N VAL A 366 -20.03 10.10 -98.84
CA VAL A 366 -20.58 11.49 -98.98
C VAL A 366 -21.92 11.68 -98.19
N ASN A 367 -22.09 12.87 -97.58
CA ASN A 367 -23.26 13.77 -97.25
C ASN A 367 -24.65 13.20 -96.83
N ARG A 368 -25.47 13.83 -95.95
CA ARG A 368 -25.82 15.26 -95.76
C ARG A 368 -26.64 15.50 -94.44
N GLU A 369 -26.32 16.60 -93.73
CA GLU A 369 -27.08 17.52 -92.80
C GLU A 369 -28.04 16.94 -91.72
N ASP A 370 -28.22 17.51 -90.52
CA ASP A 370 -27.94 18.84 -89.96
C ASP A 370 -27.84 18.79 -88.41
N SER A 371 -27.10 19.76 -87.87
CA SER A 371 -26.94 20.40 -86.53
C SER A 371 -27.77 19.91 -85.31
N ASP A 372 -27.23 19.82 -84.08
CA ASP A 372 -26.77 20.96 -83.24
C ASP A 372 -25.62 20.65 -82.24
N GLU A 373 -24.85 21.72 -81.96
CA GLU A 373 -23.85 22.04 -80.91
C GLU A 373 -24.08 21.43 -79.49
N GLN A 374 -23.12 21.28 -78.56
CA GLN A 374 -21.87 22.00 -78.23
C GLN A 374 -21.00 21.12 -77.27
N ASP A 375 -19.66 21.16 -77.41
CA ASP A 375 -18.60 20.83 -76.41
C ASP A 375 -18.28 22.13 -75.60
N PRO A 376 -17.48 22.23 -74.48
CA PRO A 376 -16.38 21.39 -73.96
C PRO A 376 -16.40 21.20 -72.40
N GLN A 377 -15.49 20.56 -71.65
CA GLN A 377 -14.03 20.41 -71.75
C GLN A 377 -13.51 19.42 -70.67
N GLU A 378 -12.39 18.76 -70.98
CA GLU A 378 -11.36 18.15 -70.10
C GLU A 378 -11.05 19.00 -68.83
N VAL A 379 -10.46 18.53 -67.72
CA VAL A 379 -9.09 17.97 -67.62
C VAL A 379 -8.90 17.19 -66.29
N THR A 380 -8.20 16.05 -66.40
CA THR A 380 -7.49 15.29 -65.36
C THR A 380 -6.50 16.16 -64.57
N TYR A 381 -6.13 15.83 -63.32
CA TYR A 381 -4.74 15.64 -62.87
C TYR A 381 -4.71 15.22 -61.38
N ALA A 382 -3.96 14.15 -61.12
CA ALA A 382 -3.41 13.86 -59.80
C ALA A 382 -2.14 14.68 -59.59
N GLN A 383 -1.91 15.20 -58.38
CA GLN A 383 -0.62 15.78 -58.01
C GLN A 383 -0.22 15.38 -56.58
N LEU A 384 1.06 15.02 -56.46
CA LEU A 384 1.71 14.30 -55.36
C LEU A 384 2.53 15.25 -54.46
N ASN A 385 2.80 14.79 -53.22
CA ASN A 385 3.85 15.19 -52.25
C ASN A 385 3.62 16.46 -51.40
N HIS A 386 4.03 16.59 -50.12
CA HIS A 386 5.23 16.12 -49.41
C HIS A 386 4.95 15.99 -47.88
N CYS A 387 5.71 15.14 -47.19
CA CYS A 387 5.76 15.03 -45.72
C CYS A 387 6.35 16.26 -45.02
N VAL A 388 5.78 16.71 -43.89
CA VAL A 388 6.49 17.40 -42.78
C VAL A 388 5.86 17.06 -41.41
N PHE A 389 6.73 16.74 -40.46
CA PHE A 389 6.53 16.46 -39.02
C PHE A 389 6.02 17.70 -38.25
N THR A 390 5.09 17.56 -37.28
CA THR A 390 5.08 18.38 -36.03
C THR A 390 4.04 17.93 -34.97
N GLN A 391 4.57 17.47 -33.83
CA GLN A 391 4.17 17.71 -32.43
C GLN A 391 2.67 17.82 -32.05
N ARG A 392 2.13 16.76 -31.41
CA ARG A 392 0.79 16.78 -30.77
C ARG A 392 0.87 17.35 -29.36
N LYS A 393 0.49 18.62 -29.18
CA LYS A 393 0.29 19.26 -27.88
C LYS A 393 -1.17 19.04 -27.44
N ILE A 394 -1.39 18.35 -26.33
CA ILE A 394 -2.73 18.11 -25.76
C ILE A 394 -3.10 19.32 -24.89
N THR A 395 -4.19 19.99 -25.24
CA THR A 395 -4.81 21.06 -24.43
C THR A 395 -6.11 20.56 -23.82
N ARG A 396 -6.32 20.88 -22.52
CA ARG A 396 -7.48 20.53 -21.67
C ARG A 396 -8.83 20.98 -22.24
N PRO A 397 -9.96 20.32 -21.89
CA PRO A 397 -11.29 20.82 -22.21
C PRO A 397 -11.71 21.95 -21.26
N SER A 398 -12.23 23.03 -21.86
CA SER A 398 -12.86 24.17 -21.17
C SER A 398 -14.34 23.90 -20.94
N GLN A 399 -14.80 24.12 -19.70
CA GLN A 399 -16.20 24.10 -19.30
C GLN A 399 -16.93 25.37 -19.77
N ARG A 400 -18.19 25.24 -20.19
CA ARG A 400 -19.11 26.38 -20.36
C ARG A 400 -20.43 26.13 -19.60
N PRO A 401 -21.03 27.15 -18.97
CA PRO A 401 -22.09 26.98 -17.97
C PRO A 401 -23.48 26.77 -18.61
N LYS A 402 -24.35 26.02 -17.92
CA LYS A 402 -25.79 25.96 -18.22
C LYS A 402 -26.52 27.07 -17.47
N THR A 403 -27.38 27.79 -18.18
CA THR A 403 -28.39 28.72 -17.63
C THR A 403 -29.78 28.19 -18.06
N PRO A 404 -30.84 28.34 -17.25
CA PRO A 404 -32.10 27.59 -17.40
C PRO A 404 -33.13 28.36 -18.26
N PRO A 405 -34.20 27.70 -18.77
CA PRO A 405 -35.31 28.41 -19.36
C PRO A 405 -36.43 28.67 -18.35
N THR A 406 -36.87 29.93 -18.29
CA THR A 406 -38.18 30.36 -17.81
C THR A 406 -39.02 30.70 -19.04
N ASP A 407 -40.24 30.17 -19.12
CA ASP A 407 -41.48 30.84 -19.56
C ASP A 407 -42.63 29.81 -19.53
N THR A 408 -43.61 29.90 -18.62
CA THR A 408 -44.83 30.74 -18.60
C THR A 408 -45.76 30.59 -19.81
N SER A 409 -46.85 29.83 -19.63
CA SER A 409 -48.25 30.17 -19.98
C SER A 409 -49.12 28.91 -20.21
N VAL A 410 -50.01 28.62 -19.27
CA VAL A 410 -51.50 28.68 -19.32
C VAL A 410 -52.00 28.28 -17.93
#